data_AF-A0AAV2ZRW1-F1
#
_entry.id   AF-A0AAV2ZRW1-F1
#
_cell.length_a   1.000
_cell.length_b   1.000
_cell.length_c   1.000
_cell.angle_alpha   90.00
_cell.angle_beta   90.00
_cell.angle_gamma   90.00
#
_symmetry.space_group_name_H-M   'P 1'
#
loop_
_entity.id
_entity.type
_entity.pdbx_description
1 polymer ?
#
loop_
_entity_poly.entity_id
_entity_poly.type
_entity_poly.pdbx_seq_one_letter_code
_entity_poly.pdbx_strand_id
1 'polypeptide(L)'
;MEPHQILSFLLFALLPLGELSDTNKQKKDTAFEIYKKLFEVKRKDQINALNNLIELNDVNQQYKIIDIMLKGLFKVLEDSRAILIAAGIQPDGPFPEDEKIKDAYSHTVENSAFFGDVVLRFPKIVHHYFDRNSNWNNLIRWGIGFCNLSGIFNDGPHSQLLALMSQELGISEKSPDYRNPFKTDNMEFLSNADAFQKALREEEKRRRKEEKRKEIRKGPRITRSRSEL
;
A
#
# COMPACT_ATOMS: atom_id res chain seq x y z
N MET A 1 45.70 74.25 11.23
CA MET A 1 45.42 73.11 12.14
C MET A 1 44.86 71.99 11.27
N GLU A 2 45.66 70.93 11.12
CA GLU A 2 45.34 69.60 10.53
C GLU A 2 44.10 68.96 11.21
N PRO A 3 43.42 67.87 10.72
CA PRO A 3 43.99 66.79 9.88
C PRO A 3 43.07 66.09 8.83
N HIS A 4 43.71 65.19 8.07
CA HIS A 4 43.21 64.11 7.21
C HIS A 4 42.16 63.14 7.83
N GLN A 5 41.29 62.51 7.00
CA GLN A 5 40.82 61.10 7.07
C GLN A 5 39.82 60.79 5.91
N ILE A 6 40.18 60.01 4.88
CA ILE A 6 40.05 58.53 4.72
C ILE A 6 38.61 58.03 4.45
N LEU A 7 38.40 57.62 3.19
CA LEU A 7 37.72 56.40 2.68
C LEU A 7 36.45 55.88 3.39
N SER A 8 35.33 55.79 2.64
CA SER A 8 34.55 54.53 2.63
C SER A 8 33.65 54.42 1.39
N PHE A 9 33.99 53.44 0.54
CA PHE A 9 33.11 52.88 -0.48
C PHE A 9 31.86 52.30 0.20
N LEU A 10 30.69 52.92 0.02
CA LEU A 10 29.41 52.26 0.28
C LEU A 10 29.08 51.36 -0.91
N LEU A 11 29.71 50.19 -0.94
CA LEU A 11 29.26 49.05 -1.74
C LEU A 11 27.95 48.57 -1.10
N PHE A 12 26.81 48.85 -1.75
CA PHE A 12 25.56 48.19 -1.43
C PHE A 12 25.71 46.70 -1.74
N ALA A 13 26.10 45.91 -0.73
CA ALA A 13 25.88 44.48 -0.76
C ALA A 13 24.38 44.23 -0.62
N LEU A 14 23.66 44.19 -1.74
CA LEU A 14 22.40 43.45 -1.82
C LEU A 14 22.74 41.98 -1.56
N LEU A 15 22.55 41.54 -0.32
CA LEU A 15 22.43 40.12 -0.03
C LEU A 15 21.13 39.62 -0.69
N PRO A 16 21.17 38.60 -1.57
CA PRO A 16 19.97 38.02 -2.10
C PRO A 16 19.30 37.21 -0.98
N LEU A 17 18.14 37.65 -0.51
CA LEU A 17 17.29 36.92 0.44
C LEU A 17 16.65 35.64 -0.19
N GLY A 18 17.15 35.18 -1.35
CA GLY A 18 16.57 34.10 -2.16
C GLY A 18 17.25 32.73 -2.04
N GLU A 19 18.53 32.66 -1.64
CA GLU A 19 19.33 31.42 -1.77
C GLU A 19 18.93 30.29 -0.80
N LEU A 20 18.37 30.61 0.37
CA LEU A 20 18.00 29.59 1.36
C LEU A 20 16.72 28.83 0.97
N SER A 21 15.83 29.46 0.22
CA SER A 21 14.55 28.86 -0.20
C SER A 21 14.73 27.88 -1.36
N ASP A 22 15.57 28.24 -2.34
CA ASP A 22 15.87 27.40 -3.51
C ASP A 22 16.69 26.17 -3.12
N THR A 23 17.68 26.31 -2.23
CA THR A 23 18.50 25.17 -1.77
C THR A 23 17.68 24.15 -0.98
N ASN A 24 16.72 24.59 -0.15
CA ASN A 24 15.86 23.71 0.61
C ASN A 24 14.83 23.00 -0.28
N LYS A 25 14.24 23.72 -1.25
CA LYS A 25 13.34 23.13 -2.26
C LYS A 25 14.08 22.06 -3.09
N GLN A 26 15.27 22.38 -3.58
CA GLN A 26 16.09 21.46 -4.36
C GLN A 26 16.51 20.21 -3.57
N LYS A 27 16.78 20.34 -2.27
CA LYS A 27 17.05 19.19 -1.38
C LYS A 27 15.82 18.30 -1.19
N LYS A 28 14.63 18.88 -1.05
CA LYS A 28 13.36 18.13 -0.91
C LYS A 28 13.01 17.37 -2.19
N ASP A 29 13.17 18.01 -3.34
CA ASP A 29 12.98 17.39 -4.65
C ASP A 29 13.97 16.22 -4.83
N THR A 30 15.21 16.38 -4.35
CA THR A 30 16.22 15.31 -4.39
C THR A 30 15.83 14.10 -3.52
N ALA A 31 15.34 14.32 -2.30
CA ALA A 31 14.93 13.23 -1.41
C ALA A 31 13.75 12.43 -1.98
N PHE A 32 12.79 13.11 -2.59
CA PHE A 32 11.66 12.48 -3.26
C PHE A 32 12.09 11.64 -4.46
N GLU A 33 13.02 12.14 -5.28
CA GLU A 33 13.55 11.39 -6.42
C GLU A 33 14.41 10.18 -6.00
N ILE A 34 15.16 10.30 -4.90
CA ILE A 34 15.85 9.13 -4.31
C ILE A 34 14.83 8.09 -3.84
N TYR A 35 13.76 8.52 -3.17
CA TYR A 35 12.70 7.62 -2.73
C TYR A 35 12.08 6.85 -3.91
N LYS A 36 11.73 7.52 -5.01
CA LYS A 36 11.20 6.85 -6.23
C LYS A 36 12.14 5.75 -6.73
N LYS A 37 13.45 5.99 -6.74
CA LYS A 37 14.43 4.97 -7.17
C LYS A 37 14.47 3.77 -6.22
N LEU A 38 14.44 4.00 -4.91
CA LEU A 38 14.40 2.92 -3.91
C LEU A 38 13.10 2.11 -4.01
N PHE A 39 11.99 2.81 -4.25
CA PHE A 39 10.70 2.19 -4.51
C PHE A 39 10.80 1.22 -5.71
N GLU A 40 11.35 1.64 -6.84
CA GLU A 40 11.51 0.75 -8.02
C GLU A 40 12.37 -0.50 -7.74
N VAL A 41 13.42 -0.37 -6.92
CA VAL A 41 14.22 -1.53 -6.50
C VAL A 41 13.34 -2.51 -5.71
N LYS A 42 12.58 -2.00 -4.74
CA LYS A 42 11.67 -2.82 -3.93
C LYS A 42 10.57 -3.47 -4.77
N ARG A 43 10.07 -2.79 -5.80
CA ARG A 43 9.06 -3.32 -6.73
C ARG A 43 9.58 -4.55 -7.47
N LYS A 44 10.85 -4.56 -7.88
CA LYS A 44 11.46 -5.74 -8.53
C LYS A 44 11.46 -6.94 -7.60
N ASP A 45 11.86 -6.77 -6.35
CA ASP A 45 11.88 -7.86 -5.37
C ASP A 45 10.47 -8.41 -5.08
N GLN A 46 9.49 -7.52 -4.94
CA GLN A 46 8.08 -7.88 -4.76
C GLN A 46 7.54 -8.69 -5.95
N ILE A 47 7.80 -8.24 -7.18
CA ILE A 47 7.36 -8.94 -8.39
C ILE A 47 8.04 -10.30 -8.51
N ASN A 48 9.33 -10.40 -8.20
CA ASN A 48 10.06 -11.67 -8.17
C ASN A 48 9.45 -12.65 -7.15
N ALA A 49 9.10 -12.19 -5.96
CA ALA A 49 8.44 -13.02 -4.96
C ALA A 49 7.07 -13.52 -5.44
N LEU A 50 6.28 -12.70 -6.15
CA LEU A 50 5.01 -13.13 -6.74
C LEU A 50 5.19 -14.13 -7.88
N ASN A 51 6.23 -13.97 -8.71
CA ASN A 51 6.52 -14.95 -9.77
C ASN A 51 6.87 -16.32 -9.16
N ASN A 52 7.72 -16.35 -8.14
CA ASN A 52 8.03 -17.59 -7.41
C ASN A 52 6.78 -18.23 -6.79
N LEU A 53 5.84 -17.41 -6.30
CA LEU A 53 4.57 -17.89 -5.77
C LEU A 53 3.69 -18.50 -6.88
N ILE A 54 3.67 -17.91 -8.08
CA ILE A 54 2.93 -18.44 -9.24
C ILE A 54 3.52 -19.79 -9.66
N GLU A 55 4.84 -19.92 -9.67
CA GLU A 55 5.55 -21.16 -10.01
C GLU A 55 5.34 -22.29 -9.00
N LEU A 56 4.87 -21.98 -7.79
CA LEU A 56 4.53 -22.98 -6.78
C LEU A 56 3.35 -23.85 -7.26
N ASN A 57 3.62 -25.11 -7.62
CA ASN A 57 2.61 -26.07 -8.04
C ASN A 57 1.77 -26.66 -6.87
N ASP A 58 1.43 -25.84 -5.87
CA ASP A 58 0.57 -26.20 -4.74
C ASP A 58 -0.42 -25.07 -4.44
N VAL A 59 -1.65 -25.24 -4.93
CA VAL A 59 -2.76 -24.28 -4.78
C VAL A 59 -3.12 -24.03 -3.31
N ASN A 60 -3.00 -25.04 -2.43
CA ASN A 60 -3.31 -24.87 -1.02
C ASN A 60 -2.28 -23.98 -0.33
N GLN A 61 -1.01 -24.13 -0.68
CA GLN A 61 0.06 -23.29 -0.17
C GLN A 61 -0.02 -21.87 -0.73
N GLN A 62 -0.24 -21.72 -2.03
CA GLN A 62 -0.46 -20.42 -2.64
C GLN A 62 -1.57 -19.65 -1.92
N TYR A 63 -2.70 -20.31 -1.67
CA TYR A 63 -3.81 -19.72 -0.93
C TYR A 63 -3.43 -19.26 0.48
N LYS A 64 -2.72 -20.10 1.25
CA LYS A 64 -2.29 -19.77 2.61
C LYS A 64 -1.31 -18.60 2.63
N ILE A 65 -0.36 -18.58 1.69
CA ILE A 65 0.60 -17.50 1.54
C ILE A 65 -0.15 -16.20 1.22
N ILE A 66 -1.09 -16.24 0.27
CA ILE A 66 -1.90 -15.06 -0.10
C ILE A 66 -2.78 -14.59 1.05
N ASP A 67 -3.40 -15.49 1.81
CA ASP A 67 -4.17 -15.13 3.01
C ASP A 67 -3.34 -14.35 4.04
N ILE A 68 -2.17 -14.89 4.40
CA ILE A 68 -1.25 -14.27 5.35
C ILE A 68 -0.77 -12.92 4.80
N MET A 69 -0.40 -12.88 3.52
CA MET A 69 0.08 -11.68 2.84
C MET A 69 -0.98 -10.57 2.84
N LEU A 70 -2.22 -10.88 2.45
CA LEU A 70 -3.32 -9.90 2.44
C LEU A 70 -3.57 -9.35 3.85
N LYS A 71 -3.66 -10.21 4.86
CA LYS A 71 -3.83 -9.75 6.25
C LYS A 71 -2.70 -8.83 6.72
N GLY A 72 -1.45 -9.18 6.39
CA GLY A 72 -0.28 -8.37 6.71
C GLY A 72 -0.32 -7.02 6.00
N LEU A 73 -0.56 -7.02 4.70
CA LEU A 73 -0.64 -5.82 3.86
C LEU A 73 -1.69 -4.85 4.39
N PHE A 74 -2.90 -5.33 4.62
CA PHE A 74 -4.00 -4.49 5.10
C PHE A 74 -3.77 -3.96 6.51
N LYS A 75 -3.14 -4.75 7.38
CA LYS A 75 -2.74 -4.28 8.70
C LYS A 75 -1.73 -3.13 8.61
N VAL A 76 -0.68 -3.30 7.80
CA VAL A 76 0.34 -2.24 7.63
C VAL A 76 -0.28 -0.99 7.01
N LEU A 77 -1.19 -1.13 6.06
CA LEU A 77 -1.89 0.00 5.44
C LEU A 77 -2.78 0.74 6.44
N GLU A 78 -3.50 0.02 7.30
CA GLU A 78 -4.32 0.60 8.36
C GLU A 78 -3.47 1.36 9.40
N ASP A 79 -2.40 0.74 9.89
CA ASP A 79 -1.47 1.34 10.85
C ASP A 79 -0.80 2.61 10.25
N SER A 80 -0.39 2.53 8.97
CA SER A 80 0.23 3.66 8.25
C SER A 80 -0.74 4.81 8.03
N ARG A 81 -1.99 4.51 7.64
CA ARG A 81 -3.06 5.51 7.50
C ARG A 81 -3.29 6.27 8.80
N ALA A 82 -3.32 5.58 9.94
CA ALA A 82 -3.49 6.22 11.24
C ALA A 82 -2.35 7.21 11.55
N ILE A 83 -1.10 6.83 11.27
CA ILE A 83 0.07 7.71 11.45
C ILE A 83 -0.03 8.94 10.56
N LEU A 84 -0.33 8.77 9.27
CA LEU A 84 -0.39 9.88 8.31
C LEU A 84 -1.53 10.86 8.62
N ILE A 85 -2.69 10.36 9.01
CA ILE A 85 -3.82 11.20 9.42
C ILE A 85 -3.48 11.97 10.71
N ALA A 86 -2.91 11.30 11.71
CA ALA A 86 -2.54 11.94 12.97
C ALA A 86 -1.48 13.04 12.79
N ALA A 87 -0.57 12.86 11.83
CA ALA A 87 0.44 13.84 11.46
C ALA A 87 -0.07 14.94 10.51
N GLY A 88 -1.33 14.87 10.04
CA GLY A 88 -1.92 15.85 9.13
C GLY A 88 -1.28 15.88 7.74
N ILE A 89 -0.73 14.75 7.29
CA ILE A 89 -0.03 14.67 6.00
C ILE A 89 -1.02 14.76 4.85
N GLN A 90 -0.79 15.72 3.96
CA GLN A 90 -1.46 15.83 2.67
C GLN A 90 -0.67 15.04 1.62
N PRO A 91 -1.31 14.18 0.80
CA PRO A 91 -0.58 13.33 -0.15
C PRO A 91 0.20 14.13 -1.20
N ASP A 92 -0.39 15.22 -1.68
CA ASP A 92 0.16 16.20 -2.64
C ASP A 92 1.10 17.23 -2.00
N GLY A 93 1.33 17.12 -0.71
CA GLY A 93 2.29 17.93 0.04
C GLY A 93 3.74 17.52 -0.20
N PRO A 94 4.69 18.22 0.45
CA PRO A 94 6.10 17.87 0.37
C PRO A 94 6.36 16.47 0.96
N PHE A 95 7.32 15.75 0.39
CA PHE A 95 7.74 14.46 0.92
C PHE A 95 8.17 14.60 2.40
N PRO A 96 7.69 13.73 3.32
CA PRO A 96 7.97 13.87 4.74
C PRO A 96 9.46 13.86 5.06
N GLU A 97 9.87 14.55 6.13
CA GLU A 97 11.26 14.53 6.63
C GLU A 97 11.46 13.58 7.82
N ASP A 98 10.47 13.52 8.70
CA ASP A 98 10.45 12.62 9.85
C ASP A 98 10.44 11.15 9.40
N GLU A 99 11.31 10.34 10.01
CA GLU A 99 11.52 8.94 9.62
C GLU A 99 10.27 8.09 9.81
N LYS A 100 9.55 8.26 10.91
CA LYS A 100 8.32 7.50 11.18
C LYS A 100 7.21 7.84 10.18
N ILE A 101 7.09 9.12 9.82
CA ILE A 101 6.12 9.56 8.81
C ILE A 101 6.55 9.09 7.41
N LYS A 102 7.84 9.17 7.07
CA LYS A 102 8.40 8.62 5.82
C LYS A 102 8.10 7.14 5.69
N ASP A 103 8.27 6.36 6.75
CA ASP A 103 7.98 4.92 6.73
C ASP A 103 6.49 4.66 6.49
N ALA A 104 5.60 5.37 7.20
CA ALA A 104 4.16 5.24 6.98
C ALA A 104 3.73 5.65 5.56
N TYR A 105 4.34 6.72 5.03
CA TYR A 105 4.13 7.16 3.66
C TYR A 105 4.59 6.10 2.65
N SER A 106 5.80 5.58 2.84
CA SER A 106 6.39 4.54 2.00
C SER A 106 5.56 3.26 2.03
N HIS A 107 5.18 2.80 3.22
CA HIS A 107 4.31 1.64 3.40
C HIS A 107 2.95 1.83 2.70
N THR A 108 2.37 3.02 2.74
CA THR A 108 1.09 3.29 2.07
C THR A 108 1.21 3.10 0.57
N VAL A 109 2.24 3.69 -0.02
CA VAL A 109 2.50 3.67 -1.47
C VAL A 109 2.87 2.27 -1.94
N GLU A 110 3.82 1.63 -1.25
CA GLU A 110 4.32 0.30 -1.58
C GLU A 110 3.27 -0.78 -1.44
N ASN A 111 2.48 -0.77 -0.35
CA ASN A 111 1.43 -1.76 -0.16
C ASN A 111 0.28 -1.56 -1.14
N SER A 112 -0.04 -0.32 -1.52
CA SER A 112 -1.06 -0.04 -2.53
C SER A 112 -0.65 -0.59 -3.90
N ALA A 113 0.61 -0.36 -4.32
CA ALA A 113 1.13 -0.91 -5.56
C ALA A 113 1.23 -2.44 -5.52
N PHE A 114 1.77 -3.00 -4.44
CA PHE A 114 1.92 -4.44 -4.29
C PHE A 114 0.57 -5.17 -4.27
N PHE A 115 -0.42 -4.61 -3.59
CA PHE A 115 -1.79 -5.14 -3.63
C PHE A 115 -2.33 -5.16 -5.06
N GLY A 116 -2.04 -4.14 -5.87
CA GLY A 116 -2.39 -4.12 -7.29
C GLY A 116 -1.86 -5.32 -8.06
N ASP A 117 -0.61 -5.72 -7.86
CA ASP A 117 -0.08 -6.92 -8.52
C ASP A 117 -0.82 -8.18 -8.08
N VAL A 118 -1.09 -8.30 -6.77
CA VAL A 118 -1.77 -9.46 -6.19
C VAL A 118 -3.19 -9.56 -6.72
N VAL A 119 -3.91 -8.43 -6.83
CA VAL A 119 -5.26 -8.34 -7.41
C VAL A 119 -5.26 -8.85 -8.84
N LEU A 120 -4.34 -8.34 -9.67
CA LEU A 120 -4.35 -8.67 -11.09
C LEU A 120 -3.92 -10.11 -11.36
N ARG A 121 -2.99 -10.66 -10.56
CA ARG A 121 -2.49 -12.04 -10.71
C ARG A 121 -3.36 -13.09 -10.04
N PHE A 122 -4.00 -12.77 -8.92
CA PHE A 122 -4.82 -13.70 -8.12
C PHE A 122 -6.26 -13.21 -7.87
N PRO A 123 -7.00 -12.75 -8.90
CA PRO A 123 -8.27 -12.04 -8.72
C PRO A 123 -9.31 -12.88 -7.97
N LYS A 124 -9.41 -14.19 -8.26
CA LYS A 124 -10.37 -15.09 -7.57
C LYS A 124 -10.11 -15.19 -6.06
N ILE A 125 -8.84 -15.26 -5.66
CA ILE A 125 -8.44 -15.36 -4.25
C ILE A 125 -8.69 -14.03 -3.56
N VAL A 126 -8.32 -12.92 -4.20
CA VAL A 126 -8.51 -11.59 -3.62
C VAL A 126 -9.98 -11.28 -3.41
N HIS A 127 -10.85 -11.51 -4.40
CA HIS A 127 -12.29 -11.29 -4.26
C HIS A 127 -12.92 -12.12 -3.14
N HIS A 128 -12.41 -13.33 -2.88
CA HIS A 128 -12.89 -14.14 -1.75
C HIS A 128 -12.75 -13.41 -0.39
N TYR A 129 -11.65 -12.67 -0.20
CA TYR A 129 -11.35 -11.95 1.03
C TYR A 129 -11.86 -10.50 1.01
N PHE A 130 -11.64 -9.80 -0.09
CA PHE A 130 -11.85 -8.37 -0.22
C PHE A 130 -13.34 -8.01 -0.25
N ASP A 131 -14.16 -8.73 -1.02
CA ASP A 131 -15.56 -8.37 -1.24
C ASP A 131 -16.41 -8.46 0.04
N ARG A 132 -15.96 -9.28 1.00
CA ARG A 132 -16.63 -9.48 2.30
C ARG A 132 -16.13 -8.54 3.40
N ASN A 133 -15.15 -7.69 3.09
CA ASN A 133 -14.48 -6.84 4.07
C ASN A 133 -14.56 -5.37 3.65
N SER A 134 -15.60 -4.68 4.15
CA SER A 134 -15.82 -3.26 3.87
C SER A 134 -14.68 -2.36 4.36
N ASN A 135 -13.99 -2.72 5.45
CA ASN A 135 -12.82 -1.96 5.92
C ASN A 135 -11.68 -2.02 4.90
N TRP A 136 -11.39 -3.21 4.37
CA TRP A 136 -10.38 -3.38 3.32
C TRP A 136 -10.74 -2.60 2.05
N ASN A 137 -12.03 -2.58 1.67
CA ASN A 137 -12.49 -1.77 0.56
C ASN A 137 -12.21 -0.27 0.79
N ASN A 138 -12.56 0.25 1.97
CA ASN A 138 -12.31 1.64 2.33
C ASN A 138 -10.81 1.98 2.36
N LEU A 139 -9.98 1.09 2.91
CA LEU A 139 -8.53 1.28 2.98
C LEU A 139 -7.90 1.34 1.58
N ILE A 140 -8.32 0.48 0.65
CA ILE A 140 -7.78 0.50 -0.73
C ILE A 140 -8.28 1.71 -1.51
N ARG A 141 -9.55 2.09 -1.38
CA ARG A 141 -10.05 3.33 -1.99
C ARG A 141 -9.24 4.54 -1.51
N TRP A 142 -8.97 4.60 -0.21
CA TRP A 142 -8.12 5.63 0.36
C TRP A 142 -6.67 5.53 -0.15
N GLY A 143 -6.06 4.34 -0.19
CA GLY A 143 -4.68 4.13 -0.67
C GLY A 143 -4.50 4.48 -2.15
N ILE A 144 -5.46 4.12 -3.01
CA ILE A 144 -5.48 4.53 -4.42
C ILE A 144 -5.54 6.05 -4.53
N GLY A 145 -6.47 6.69 -3.80
CA GLY A 145 -6.58 8.15 -3.77
C GLY A 145 -5.30 8.82 -3.30
N PHE A 146 -4.67 8.29 -2.25
CA PHE A 146 -3.40 8.76 -1.71
C PHE A 146 -2.29 8.71 -2.77
N CYS A 147 -2.12 7.57 -3.45
CA CYS A 147 -1.09 7.41 -4.46
C CYS A 147 -1.31 8.28 -5.71
N ASN A 148 -2.58 8.47 -6.11
CA ASN A 148 -2.90 9.34 -7.24
C ASN A 148 -2.60 10.81 -6.92
N LEU A 149 -2.94 11.25 -5.70
CA LEU A 149 -2.69 12.63 -5.27
C LEU A 149 -1.20 12.90 -5.00
N SER A 150 -0.44 11.90 -4.55
CA SER A 150 0.98 12.08 -4.25
C SER A 150 1.87 12.28 -5.46
N GLY A 151 1.41 11.88 -6.64
CA GLY A 151 2.18 11.99 -7.89
C GLY A 151 3.42 11.09 -7.95
N ILE A 152 3.62 10.16 -7.00
CA ILE A 152 4.76 9.23 -7.01
C ILE A 152 4.73 8.33 -8.25
N PHE A 153 3.54 7.95 -8.68
CA PHE A 153 3.33 7.05 -9.83
C PHE A 153 3.16 7.78 -11.15
N ASN A 154 3.27 9.12 -11.16
CA ASN A 154 3.21 9.88 -12.39
C ASN A 154 4.34 9.43 -13.33
N ASP A 155 4.03 9.39 -14.62
CA ASP A 155 4.97 9.04 -15.69
C ASP A 155 5.55 7.60 -15.60
N GLY A 156 4.97 6.75 -14.76
CA GLY A 156 5.40 5.36 -14.56
C GLY A 156 4.28 4.33 -14.76
N PRO A 157 4.64 3.03 -14.87
CA PRO A 157 3.69 1.94 -15.09
C PRO A 157 2.73 1.71 -13.90
N HIS A 158 3.07 2.23 -12.71
CA HIS A 158 2.27 2.05 -11.50
C HIS A 158 0.96 2.84 -11.53
N SER A 159 0.88 3.92 -12.31
CA SER A 159 -0.38 4.64 -12.55
C SER A 159 -1.40 3.73 -13.26
N GLN A 160 -0.95 3.04 -14.30
CA GLN A 160 -1.74 2.05 -15.02
C GLN A 160 -2.09 0.85 -14.13
N LEU A 161 -1.16 0.39 -13.28
CA LEU A 161 -1.42 -0.67 -12.31
C LEU A 161 -2.60 -0.31 -11.38
N LEU A 162 -2.61 0.90 -10.82
CA LEU A 162 -3.73 1.35 -9.98
C LEU A 162 -5.05 1.42 -10.73
N ALA A 163 -5.03 1.91 -11.98
CA ALA A 163 -6.22 1.97 -12.82
C ALA A 163 -6.79 0.57 -13.13
N LEU A 164 -5.92 -0.40 -13.44
CA LEU A 164 -6.31 -1.78 -13.71
C LEU A 164 -6.82 -2.48 -12.45
N MET A 165 -6.16 -2.28 -11.31
CA MET A 165 -6.62 -2.79 -10.01
C MET A 165 -8.00 -2.23 -9.65
N SER A 166 -8.20 -0.91 -9.81
CA SER A 166 -9.47 -0.25 -9.49
C SER A 166 -10.62 -0.84 -10.30
N GLN A 167 -10.37 -1.13 -11.59
CA GLN A 167 -11.33 -1.79 -12.46
C GLN A 167 -11.55 -3.26 -12.07
N GLU A 168 -10.51 -4.04 -11.81
CA GLU A 168 -10.66 -5.46 -11.39
C GLU A 168 -11.54 -5.57 -10.15
N LEU A 169 -11.30 -4.71 -9.15
CA LEU A 169 -12.03 -4.68 -7.87
C LEU A 169 -13.45 -4.06 -7.96
N GLY A 170 -13.84 -3.50 -9.10
CA GLY A 170 -15.12 -2.78 -9.24
C GLY A 170 -15.19 -1.50 -8.41
N ILE A 171 -14.04 -0.89 -8.13
CA ILE A 171 -13.95 0.43 -7.47
C ILE A 171 -14.29 1.54 -8.47
N SER A 172 -13.79 1.41 -9.70
CA SER A 172 -14.10 2.26 -10.84
C SER A 172 -14.89 1.49 -11.90
N GLU A 173 -15.58 2.19 -12.78
CA GLU A 173 -16.23 1.59 -13.94
C GLU A 173 -15.20 0.87 -14.82
N LYS A 174 -15.56 -0.32 -15.31
CA LYS A 174 -14.72 -1.08 -16.24
C LYS A 174 -14.86 -0.50 -17.64
N SER A 175 -13.75 -0.11 -18.24
CA SER A 175 -13.72 0.26 -19.66
C SER A 175 -14.15 -0.93 -20.53
N PRO A 176 -14.85 -0.71 -21.65
CA PRO A 176 -15.13 -1.77 -22.64
C PRO A 176 -13.86 -2.52 -23.09
N ASP A 177 -12.74 -1.80 -23.15
CA ASP A 177 -11.43 -2.32 -23.56
C ASP A 177 -10.62 -2.90 -22.38
N TYR A 178 -11.20 -2.96 -21.19
CA TYR A 178 -10.52 -3.51 -20.03
C TYR A 178 -10.06 -4.95 -20.29
N ARG A 179 -8.76 -5.18 -20.15
CA ARG A 179 -8.14 -6.51 -20.16
C ARG A 179 -7.14 -6.56 -19.03
N ASN A 180 -7.30 -7.54 -18.15
CA ASN A 180 -6.29 -7.83 -17.14
C ASN A 180 -5.10 -8.51 -17.85
N PRO A 181 -3.90 -7.91 -17.87
CA PRO A 181 -2.76 -8.42 -18.63
C PRO A 181 -2.25 -9.77 -18.13
N PHE A 182 -2.61 -10.16 -16.90
CA PHE A 182 -2.24 -11.45 -16.34
C PHE A 182 -3.35 -12.49 -16.51
N LYS A 183 -4.53 -12.13 -16.99
CA LYS A 183 -5.57 -13.11 -17.38
C LYS A 183 -5.24 -13.66 -18.77
N THR A 184 -4.50 -14.74 -18.83
CA THR A 184 -4.37 -15.54 -20.07
C THR A 184 -5.53 -16.52 -20.19
N ASP A 185 -6.03 -16.76 -21.41
CA ASP A 185 -6.98 -17.85 -21.71
C ASP A 185 -6.38 -19.23 -21.33
N ASN A 186 -5.05 -19.33 -21.39
CA ASN A 186 -4.24 -20.46 -20.90
C ASN A 186 -3.91 -20.42 -19.41
N MET A 187 -4.61 -19.62 -18.59
CA MET A 187 -4.60 -19.80 -17.13
C MET A 187 -5.45 -21.03 -16.74
N GLU A 188 -5.18 -22.16 -17.40
CA GLU A 188 -5.39 -23.52 -16.93
C GLU A 188 -4.54 -23.85 -15.69
N PHE A 189 -3.85 -22.86 -15.10
CA PHE A 189 -3.53 -22.86 -13.67
C PHE A 189 -4.80 -22.85 -12.77
N LEU A 190 -5.97 -22.73 -13.39
CA LEU A 190 -7.30 -22.98 -12.86
C LEU A 190 -8.00 -24.18 -13.53
N SER A 191 -7.27 -25.20 -14.03
CA SER A 191 -7.84 -26.56 -14.26
C SER A 191 -8.42 -27.18 -12.98
N ASN A 192 -8.27 -26.46 -11.86
CA ASN A 192 -8.70 -26.79 -10.54
C ASN A 192 -9.56 -25.67 -9.92
N ALA A 193 -10.53 -25.09 -10.64
CA ALA A 193 -11.61 -24.35 -9.96
C ALA A 193 -12.16 -25.18 -8.77
N ASP A 194 -12.23 -26.50 -8.95
CA ASP A 194 -12.53 -27.47 -7.91
C ASP A 194 -11.45 -27.58 -6.82
N ALA A 195 -10.16 -27.63 -7.14
CA ALA A 195 -9.14 -27.66 -6.07
C ALA A 195 -9.04 -26.33 -5.31
N PHE A 196 -9.29 -25.19 -5.97
CA PHE A 196 -9.43 -23.90 -5.29
C PHE A 196 -10.66 -23.89 -4.36
N GLN A 197 -11.83 -24.28 -4.85
CA GLN A 197 -13.03 -24.40 -4.02
C GLN A 197 -12.86 -25.44 -2.90
N LYS A 198 -12.09 -26.51 -3.13
CA LYS A 198 -11.73 -27.51 -2.13
C LYS A 198 -10.79 -26.91 -1.08
N ALA A 199 -9.73 -26.20 -1.50
CA ALA A 199 -8.80 -25.49 -0.62
C ALA A 199 -9.54 -24.50 0.29
N LEU A 200 -10.44 -23.69 -0.29
CA LEU A 200 -11.31 -22.77 0.43
C LEU A 200 -12.14 -23.50 1.49
N ARG A 201 -12.81 -24.59 1.11
CA ARG A 201 -13.67 -25.37 2.02
C ARG A 201 -12.87 -26.05 3.12
N GLU A 202 -11.69 -26.59 2.82
CA GLU A 202 -10.82 -27.25 3.79
C GLU A 202 -10.24 -26.25 4.79
N GLU A 203 -9.79 -25.09 4.32
CA GLU A 203 -9.25 -24.03 5.18
C GLU A 203 -10.35 -23.42 6.05
N GLU A 204 -11.55 -23.20 5.52
CA GLU A 204 -12.66 -22.69 6.33
C GLU A 204 -13.11 -23.72 7.38
N LYS A 205 -13.11 -25.02 7.06
CA LYS A 205 -13.31 -26.09 8.05
C LYS A 205 -12.21 -26.07 9.12
N ARG A 206 -10.94 -25.86 8.73
CA ARG A 206 -9.79 -25.78 9.66
C ARG A 206 -9.95 -24.58 10.60
N ARG A 207 -10.28 -23.40 10.07
CA ARG A 207 -10.53 -22.18 10.85
C ARG A 207 -11.66 -22.36 11.86
N ARG A 208 -12.81 -22.91 11.43
CA ARG A 208 -13.94 -23.18 12.35
C ARG A 208 -13.55 -24.15 13.48
N LYS A 209 -12.73 -25.16 13.19
CA LYS A 209 -12.19 -26.07 14.23
C LYS A 209 -11.25 -25.34 15.18
N GLU A 210 -10.41 -24.44 14.69
CA GLU A 210 -9.47 -23.65 15.50
C GLU A 210 -10.19 -22.63 16.38
N GLU A 211 -11.20 -21.94 15.86
CA GLU A 211 -12.05 -21.00 16.59
C GLU A 211 -12.79 -21.72 17.73
N LYS A 212 -13.39 -22.89 17.46
CA LYS A 212 -14.01 -23.73 18.50
C LYS A 212 -13.01 -24.14 19.59
N ARG A 213 -11.78 -24.51 19.22
CA ARG A 213 -10.72 -24.84 20.20
C ARG A 213 -10.33 -23.63 21.05
N LYS A 214 -10.27 -22.44 20.46
CA LYS A 214 -9.98 -21.19 21.19
C LYS A 214 -11.13 -20.79 22.12
N GLU A 215 -12.37 -21.01 21.72
CA GLU A 215 -13.56 -20.76 22.54
C GLU A 215 -13.63 -21.70 23.75
N ILE A 216 -13.40 -23.00 23.56
CA ILE A 216 -13.33 -23.99 24.65
C ILE A 216 -12.21 -23.61 25.66
N ARG A 217 -11.07 -23.12 25.17
CA ARG A 217 -9.97 -22.64 26.02
C ARG A 217 -10.28 -21.36 26.81
N LYS A 218 -11.26 -20.56 26.38
CA LYS A 218 -11.64 -19.31 27.05
C LYS A 218 -12.54 -19.54 28.28
N GLY A 219 -12.96 -20.78 28.52
CA GLY A 219 -13.78 -21.17 29.67
C GLY A 219 -15.20 -20.58 29.65
N PRO A 220 -16.08 -20.99 30.58
CA PRO A 220 -17.44 -20.45 30.67
C PRO A 220 -17.38 -18.94 30.96
N ARG A 221 -18.02 -18.14 30.10
CA ARG A 221 -18.22 -16.71 30.35
C ARG A 221 -19.26 -16.59 31.46
N ILE A 222 -18.84 -16.14 32.65
CA ILE A 222 -19.77 -15.82 33.75
C ILE A 222 -20.62 -14.63 33.29
N THR A 223 -21.74 -14.90 32.64
CA THR A 223 -22.82 -13.93 32.49
C THR A 223 -23.36 -13.70 33.90
N ARG A 224 -23.03 -12.56 34.51
CA ARG A 224 -23.69 -12.11 35.74
C ARG A 224 -25.18 -11.96 35.41
N SER A 225 -25.99 -12.93 35.82
CA SER A 225 -27.42 -12.73 35.91
C SER A 225 -27.64 -11.64 36.95
N ARG A 226 -28.11 -10.48 36.49
CA ARG A 226 -28.69 -9.46 37.35
C ARG A 226 -29.93 -10.08 37.99
N SER A 227 -29.78 -10.71 39.16
CA SER A 227 -30.92 -10.99 40.02
C SER A 227 -31.17 -9.72 40.83
N GLU A 228 -32.32 -9.12 40.55
CA GLU A 228 -32.94 -8.06 41.32
C GLU A 228 -33.10 -8.49 42.78
N LEU A 229 -32.72 -7.60 43.71
CA LEU A 229 -33.46 -7.17 44.91
C LEU A 229 -32.62 -6.13 45.67
#